data_AF-A0A8T4HWE1-F1
#
_entry.id   AF-A0A8T4HWE1-F1
#
_cell.length_a   1.000
_cell.length_b   1.000
_cell.length_c   1.000
_cell.angle_alpha   90.00
_cell.angle_beta   90.00
_cell.angle_gamma   90.00
#
_symmetry.space_group_name_H-M   'P 1'
#
loop_
_entity.id
_entity.type
_entity.pdbx_description
1 polymer ?
#
loop_
_entity_poly.entity_id
_entity_poly.type
_entity_poly.pdbx_seq_one_letter_code
_entity_poly.pdbx_strand_id
1 'polypeptide(L)'
;MPTPEEQPLPPARSHPAPASFLAAAAALNRIQEAVRSAQVPPGDTPPPDASPPSCDQALTALLALRQVRDQLAGWETSLIETARTAGASW
;
A
#
# COMPACT_ATOMS: atom_id res chain seq x y z
N MET A 1 21.34 44.95 1.09
CA MET A 1 20.36 44.03 0.48
C MET A 1 20.49 42.70 1.19
N PRO A 2 19.55 42.32 2.08
CA PRO A 2 19.53 40.98 2.64
C PRO A 2 18.93 40.00 1.62
N THR A 3 19.50 38.80 1.53
CA THR A 3 19.06 37.68 0.70
C THR A 3 17.64 37.23 1.09
N PRO A 4 16.81 36.78 0.13
CA PRO A 4 15.52 36.20 0.48
C PRO A 4 15.77 34.86 1.15
N GLU A 5 15.47 34.84 2.45
CA GLU A 5 14.89 33.72 3.18
C GLU A 5 15.14 32.35 2.56
N GLU A 6 16.22 31.74 3.00
CA GLU A 6 16.32 30.30 3.11
C GLU A 6 15.25 29.88 4.14
N GLN A 7 13.99 29.84 3.71
CA GLN A 7 12.89 29.33 4.53
C GLN A 7 13.28 27.91 4.93
N PRO A 8 13.39 27.59 6.24
CA PRO A 8 13.61 26.23 6.65
C PRO A 8 12.40 25.46 6.16
N LEU A 9 12.61 24.61 5.14
CA LEU A 9 11.58 23.72 4.62
C LEU A 9 10.94 23.04 5.84
N PRO A 10 9.60 23.09 5.99
CA PRO A 10 8.94 22.38 7.08
C PRO A 10 9.45 20.93 7.03
N PRO A 11 9.76 20.29 8.18
CA PRO A 11 10.26 18.93 8.18
C PRO A 11 9.27 18.13 7.35
N ALA A 12 9.76 17.58 6.22
CA ALA A 12 8.97 16.68 5.39
C ALA A 12 8.33 15.71 6.37
N ARG A 13 7.00 15.61 6.39
CA ARG A 13 6.31 14.68 7.29
C ARG A 13 6.92 13.33 6.99
N SER A 14 7.84 12.89 7.83
CA SER A 14 8.50 11.61 7.72
C SER A 14 7.44 10.61 8.09
N HIS A 15 6.61 10.24 7.11
CA HIS A 15 5.76 9.08 7.25
C HIS A 15 6.68 7.92 7.60
N PRO A 16 6.34 7.13 8.63
CA PRO A 16 7.22 6.07 9.10
C PRO A 16 7.55 5.17 7.91
N ALA A 17 8.84 5.10 7.57
CA ALA A 17 9.32 4.22 6.52
C ALA A 17 8.95 2.77 6.86
N PRO A 18 8.71 1.91 5.86
CA PRO A 18 8.44 0.50 6.12
C PRO A 18 9.61 -0.11 6.91
N ALA A 19 9.29 -0.97 7.89
CA ALA A 19 10.31 -1.64 8.72
C ALA A 19 11.33 -2.45 7.88
N SER A 20 10.94 -2.86 6.67
CA SER A 20 11.83 -3.46 5.66
C SER A 20 11.24 -3.32 4.26
N PHE A 21 12.07 -2.95 3.28
CA PHE A 21 11.70 -2.89 1.86
C PHE A 21 11.22 -4.25 1.33
N LEU A 22 11.90 -5.35 1.69
CA LEU A 22 11.52 -6.69 1.25
C LEU A 22 10.15 -7.10 1.81
N ALA A 23 9.90 -6.77 3.08
CA ALA A 23 8.61 -7.04 3.72
C ALA A 23 7.48 -6.22 3.06
N ALA A 24 7.74 -4.95 2.72
CA ALA A 24 6.80 -4.10 1.99
C ALA A 24 6.51 -4.66 0.59
N ALA A 25 7.53 -5.07 -0.16
CA ALA A 25 7.37 -5.68 -1.48
C ALA A 25 6.60 -7.01 -1.43
N ALA A 26 6.85 -7.84 -0.42
CA ALA A 26 6.10 -9.09 -0.21
C ALA A 26 4.62 -8.82 0.14
N ALA A 27 4.35 -7.80 0.96
CA ALA A 27 2.98 -7.41 1.30
C ALA A 27 2.22 -6.88 0.08
N LEU A 28 2.84 -6.01 -0.72
CA LEU A 28 2.28 -5.46 -1.96
C LEU A 28 1.92 -6.56 -2.97
N ASN A 29 2.81 -7.53 -3.18
CA ASN A 29 2.54 -8.68 -4.04
C ASN A 29 1.32 -9.50 -3.57
N ARG A 30 1.17 -9.72 -2.26
CA ARG A 30 0.00 -10.43 -1.72
C ARG A 30 -1.30 -9.67 -1.94
N ILE A 31 -1.28 -8.34 -1.77
CA ILE A 31 -2.47 -7.50 -2.04
C ILE A 31 -2.84 -7.56 -3.52
N GLN A 32 -1.85 -7.44 -4.41
CA GLN A 32 -2.09 -7.53 -5.85
C GLN A 32 -2.68 -8.89 -6.26
N GLU A 33 -2.16 -9.98 -5.69
CA GLU A 33 -2.67 -11.32 -5.98
C GLU A 33 -4.09 -11.53 -5.44
N ALA A 34 -4.38 -11.06 -4.23
CA ALA A 34 -5.73 -11.10 -3.67
C ALA A 34 -6.74 -10.32 -4.54
N VAL A 35 -6.35 -9.12 -5.01
CA VAL A 35 -7.18 -8.30 -5.91
C VAL A 35 -7.36 -8.96 -7.28
N ARG A 36 -6.33 -9.62 -7.81
CA ARG A 36 -6.44 -10.41 -9.05
C ARG A 36 -7.39 -11.58 -8.88
N SER A 37 -7.25 -12.34 -7.80
CA SER A 37 -8.13 -13.47 -7.48
C SER A 37 -9.60 -13.02 -7.35
N ALA A 38 -9.86 -11.84 -6.77
CA ALA A 38 -11.21 -11.28 -6.67
C ALA A 38 -11.82 -10.84 -8.01
N GLN A 39 -11.01 -10.57 -9.03
CA GLN A 39 -11.47 -10.22 -10.38
C GLN A 39 -11.79 -11.45 -11.24
N VAL A 40 -11.25 -12.61 -10.88
CA VAL A 40 -11.56 -13.86 -11.58
C VAL A 40 -12.96 -14.28 -11.14
N PRO A 41 -13.93 -14.41 -12.07
CA PRO A 41 -15.24 -14.91 -11.70
C PRO A 41 -15.07 -16.28 -11.05
N PRO A 42 -15.79 -16.58 -9.96
CA PRO A 42 -15.78 -17.92 -9.41
C PRO A 42 -16.15 -18.87 -10.55
N GLY A 43 -15.32 -19.89 -10.80
CA GLY A 43 -15.74 -20.98 -11.66
C GLY A 43 -17.07 -21.55 -11.13
N ASP A 44 -17.84 -22.21 -12.00
CA ASP A 44 -19.22 -22.70 -11.75
C ASP A 44 -19.45 -23.48 -10.44
N THR A 45 -18.40 -23.80 -9.69
CA THR A 45 -18.46 -24.48 -8.40
C THR A 45 -17.94 -23.55 -7.30
N PRO A 46 -18.82 -22.86 -6.55
CA PRO A 46 -18.42 -22.29 -5.27
C PRO A 46 -17.92 -23.43 -4.36
N PRO A 47 -16.84 -23.24 -3.59
CA PRO A 47 -16.39 -24.24 -2.63
C PRO A 47 -17.54 -24.54 -1.64
N PRO A 48 -17.75 -25.82 -1.30
CA PRO A 48 -18.96 -26.28 -0.59
C PRO A 48 -19.18 -25.63 0.79
N ASP A 49 -18.17 -24.97 1.35
CA ASP A 49 -18.18 -24.39 2.69
C ASP A 49 -18.02 -22.85 2.72
N ALA A 50 -18.03 -22.16 1.57
CA ALA A 50 -17.95 -20.70 1.58
C ALA A 50 -19.33 -20.07 1.82
N SER A 51 -19.64 -19.78 3.08
CA SER A 51 -20.71 -18.82 3.38
C SER A 51 -20.35 -17.43 2.84
N PRO A 52 -21.30 -16.72 2.20
CA PRO A 52 -21.05 -15.36 1.75
C PRO A 52 -20.70 -14.47 2.96
N PRO A 53 -19.72 -13.57 2.82
CA PRO A 53 -19.34 -12.68 3.92
C PRO A 53 -20.53 -11.81 4.32
N SER A 54 -20.68 -11.56 5.63
CA SER A 54 -21.69 -10.63 6.12
C SER A 54 -21.38 -9.19 5.71
N CYS A 55 -22.39 -8.33 5.66
CA CYS A 55 -22.21 -6.91 5.34
C CYS A 55 -21.19 -6.22 6.27
N ASP A 56 -21.18 -6.55 7.56
CA ASP A 56 -20.20 -6.03 8.53
C ASP A 56 -18.77 -6.49 8.23
N GLN A 57 -18.57 -7.73 7.79
CA GLN A 57 -17.24 -8.22 7.39
C GLN A 57 -16.74 -7.46 6.17
N ALA A 58 -17.61 -7.20 5.18
CA ALA A 58 -17.26 -6.40 4.01
C ALA A 58 -16.90 -4.96 4.38
N LEU A 59 -17.67 -4.32 5.28
CA LEU A 59 -17.39 -2.96 5.73
C LEU A 59 -16.06 -2.87 6.50
N THR A 60 -15.79 -3.83 7.36
CA THR A 60 -14.53 -3.94 8.10
C THR A 60 -13.34 -4.08 7.15
N ALA A 61 -13.48 -4.93 6.11
CA ALA A 61 -12.46 -5.09 5.09
C ALA A 61 -12.21 -3.79 4.29
N LEU A 62 -13.27 -3.03 3.98
CA LEU A 62 -13.14 -1.74 3.29
C LEU A 62 -12.43 -0.68 4.14
N LEU A 63 -12.70 -0.64 5.45
CA LEU A 63 -12.01 0.28 6.37
C LEU A 63 -10.53 -0.09 6.50
N ALA A 64 -10.21 -1.38 6.60
CA ALA A 64 -8.83 -1.86 6.61
C ALA A 64 -8.09 -1.50 5.30
N LEU A 65 -8.74 -1.65 4.14
CA LEU A 65 -8.16 -1.28 2.86
C LEU A 65 -7.85 0.23 2.77
N ARG A 66 -8.73 1.08 3.32
CA ARG A 66 -8.48 2.52 3.39
C ARG A 66 -7.23 2.83 4.22
N GLN A 67 -7.11 2.21 5.39
CA GLN A 67 -5.93 2.38 6.25
C GLN A 67 -4.65 1.93 5.55
N VAL A 68 -4.68 0.81 4.83
CA VAL A 68 -3.54 0.32 4.04
C VAL A 68 -3.17 1.32 2.96
N ARG A 69 -4.14 1.91 2.24
CA ARG A 69 -3.87 2.94 1.23
C ARG A 69 -3.20 4.17 1.83
N ASP A 70 -3.63 4.61 3.01
CA ASP A 70 -3.03 5.77 3.67
C ASP A 70 -1.59 5.47 4.12
N GLN A 71 -1.30 4.24 4.56
CA GLN A 71 0.08 3.80 4.84
C GLN A 71 0.94 3.73 3.59
N LEU A 72 0.40 3.18 2.48
CA LEU A 72 1.09 3.11 1.20
C LEU A 72 1.43 4.50 0.66
N ALA A 73 0.51 5.46 0.77
CA ALA A 73 0.76 6.86 0.41
C ALA A 73 1.92 7.47 1.23
N GLY A 74 2.07 7.04 2.49
CA GLY A 74 3.20 7.42 3.32
C GLY A 74 4.52 6.75 2.91
N TRP A 75 4.48 5.54 2.37
CA TRP A 75 5.68 4.79 1.98
C TRP A 75 6.16 5.04 0.56
N GLU A 76 5.28 5.54 -0.32
CA GLU A 76 5.50 5.62 -1.76
C GLU A 76 6.83 6.30 -2.12
N THR A 77 7.10 7.48 -1.54
CA THR A 77 8.35 8.21 -1.76
C THR A 77 9.58 7.40 -1.31
N SER A 78 9.52 6.76 -0.13
CA SER A 78 10.64 5.98 0.41
C SER A 78 10.88 4.70 -0.41
N LEU A 79 9.83 4.02 -0.85
CA LEU A 79 9.91 2.82 -1.67
C LEU A 79 10.48 3.13 -3.07
N ILE A 80 10.03 4.23 -3.71
CA ILE A 80 10.55 4.67 -5.01
C ILE A 80 12.04 5.01 -4.91
N GLU A 81 12.43 5.76 -3.88
CA GLU A 81 13.84 6.14 -3.68
C GLU A 81 14.72 4.92 -3.38
N THR A 82 14.20 3.97 -2.60
CA THR A 82 14.89 2.71 -2.33
C THR A 82 15.06 1.88 -3.61
N ALA A 83 14.02 1.76 -4.42
CA ALA A 83 14.09 1.08 -5.71
C ALA A 83 15.10 1.75 -6.65
N ARG A 84 15.09 3.09 -6.72
CA ARG A 84 16.06 3.87 -7.50
C ARG A 84 17.49 3.63 -7.03
N THR A 85 17.73 3.66 -5.71
CA THR A 85 19.05 3.38 -5.12
C THR A 85 19.51 1.95 -5.45
N ALA A 86 18.58 0.99 -5.51
CA ALA A 86 18.85 -0.38 -5.93
C ALA A 86 19.06 -0.54 -7.46
N GLY A 87 19.01 0.55 -8.24
CA GLY A 87 19.24 0.55 -9.67
C GLY A 87 17.99 0.38 -10.53
N ALA A 88 16.78 0.44 -9.95
CA ALA A 88 15.57 0.52 -10.74
C ALA A 88 15.53 1.87 -11.45
N SER A 89 15.80 1.86 -12.75
CA SER A 89 15.49 2.97 -13.65
C SER A 89 14.16 2.68 -14.33
N TRP A 90 13.30 3.68 -14.34
CA TRP A 90 12.03 3.70 -15.05
C TRP A 90 12.13 4.72 -16.17
#